data_AF-I1TEC9-F1
#
_entry.id   AF-I1TEC9-F1
#
_cell.length_a   1.000
_cell.length_b   1.000
_cell.length_c   1.000
_cell.angle_alpha   90.00
_cell.angle_beta   90.00
_cell.angle_gamma   90.00
#
_symmetry.space_group_name_H-M   'P 1'
#
loop_
_entity.id
_entity.type
_entity.pdbx_description
1 polymer ?
#
loop_
_entity_poly.entity_id
_entity_poly.type
_entity_poly.pdbx_seq_one_letter_code
_entity_poly.pdbx_strand_id
1 'polypeptide(L)'
;KNESVLRARAIVAFHTGNYRELYHILENHKFTKESHAKLQALWLEAHYQEAEKLRGRPLGPVDKYRVRKKFPLPRTIWDGEQKTHCFKERTRHLLREWYLQDPYPNPSKKRELAQATGLTPTQVGNWFKNRRQRDRAAAAKNRLQQQVLTQGSVRSLQAEEESGGEAVGAASSPAVSLSSKAATSAISITSSDS
;
A
#
# COMPACT_ATOMS: atom_id res chain seq x y z
N LYS A 1 11.00 -6.28 37.00
CA LYS A 1 9.93 -5.35 36.56
C LYS A 1 8.62 -6.13 36.50
N ASN A 2 7.56 -5.69 37.17
CA ASN A 2 6.31 -6.45 37.28
C ASN A 2 5.51 -6.38 35.97
N GLU A 3 5.27 -7.54 35.34
CA GLU A 3 4.50 -7.64 34.08
C GLU A 3 3.08 -7.07 34.23
N SER A 4 2.44 -7.30 35.37
CA SER A 4 1.12 -6.77 35.70
C SER A 4 1.05 -5.24 35.58
N VAL A 5 2.09 -4.54 36.05
CA VAL A 5 2.19 -3.08 35.95
C VAL A 5 2.37 -2.64 34.51
N LEU A 6 3.20 -3.33 33.72
CA LEU A 6 3.38 -3.02 32.29
C LEU A 6 2.10 -3.22 31.50
N ARG A 7 1.35 -4.30 31.78
CA ARG A 7 0.04 -4.57 31.18
C ARG A 7 -0.96 -3.48 31.52
N ALA A 8 -1.06 -3.10 32.80
CA ALA A 8 -1.95 -2.02 33.23
C ALA A 8 -1.60 -0.70 32.54
N ARG A 9 -0.31 -0.34 32.46
CA ARG A 9 0.15 0.85 31.75
C ARG A 9 -0.19 0.81 30.26
N ALA A 10 0.00 -0.32 29.59
CA ALA A 10 -0.38 -0.48 28.18
C ALA A 10 -1.88 -0.26 27.96
N ILE A 11 -2.73 -0.79 28.84
CA ILE A 11 -4.19 -0.60 28.78
C ILE A 11 -4.54 0.88 28.97
N VAL A 12 -3.94 1.55 29.96
CA VAL A 12 -4.17 2.98 30.20
C VAL A 12 -3.71 3.82 29.01
N ALA A 13 -2.54 3.54 28.45
CA ALA A 13 -2.02 4.22 27.25
C ALA A 13 -2.96 4.07 26.05
N PHE A 14 -3.56 2.89 25.87
CA PHE A 14 -4.55 2.65 24.82
C PHE A 14 -5.82 3.50 25.02
N HIS A 15 -6.42 3.48 26.21
CA HIS A 15 -7.68 4.22 26.47
C HIS A 15 -7.50 5.74 26.49
N THR A 16 -6.30 6.23 26.83
CA THR A 16 -5.96 7.66 26.77
C THR A 16 -5.59 8.12 25.35
N GLY A 17 -5.52 7.21 24.37
CA GLY A 17 -5.11 7.52 23.00
C GLY A 17 -3.62 7.77 22.83
N ASN A 18 -2.79 7.51 23.85
CA ASN A 18 -1.34 7.63 23.78
C ASN A 18 -0.71 6.36 23.16
N TYR A 19 -0.94 6.17 21.86
CA TYR A 19 -0.46 4.98 21.15
C TYR A 19 1.06 4.87 21.08
N ARG A 20 1.77 6.00 21.10
CA ARG A 20 3.24 5.99 21.11
C ARG A 20 3.81 5.30 22.36
N GLU A 21 3.24 5.55 23.52
CA GLU A 21 3.64 4.86 24.75
C GLU A 21 3.24 3.38 24.72
N LEU A 22 2.04 3.07 24.23
CA LEU A 22 1.59 1.68 24.04
C LEU A 22 2.60 0.89 23.20
N TYR A 23 2.98 1.41 22.02
CA TYR A 23 3.93 0.74 21.14
C TYR A 23 5.29 0.56 21.83
N HIS A 24 5.78 1.59 22.51
CA HIS A 24 7.04 1.52 23.25
C HIS A 24 7.02 0.42 24.33
N ILE A 25 5.94 0.30 25.11
CA ILE A 25 5.81 -0.75 26.12
C ILE A 25 5.83 -2.13 25.46
N LEU A 26 5.02 -2.30 24.41
CA LEU A 26 4.85 -3.57 23.72
C LEU A 26 6.12 -4.02 23.00
N GLU A 27 6.91 -3.12 22.41
CA GLU A 27 8.13 -3.48 21.66
C GLU A 27 9.33 -3.80 22.54
N ASN A 28 9.41 -3.23 23.75
CA ASN A 28 10.63 -3.28 24.57
C ASN A 28 10.57 -4.25 25.75
N HIS A 29 9.40 -4.82 26.06
CA HIS A 29 9.24 -5.72 27.20
C HIS A 29 8.64 -7.06 26.73
N LYS A 30 9.22 -8.17 27.19
CA LYS A 30 8.67 -9.50 26.93
C LYS A 30 7.50 -9.78 27.87
N PHE A 31 6.48 -10.44 27.33
CA PHE A 31 5.26 -10.79 28.05
C PHE A 31 5.05 -12.31 28.06
N THR A 32 4.30 -12.81 29.04
CA THR A 32 3.88 -14.23 29.09
C THR A 32 2.85 -14.53 28.00
N LYS A 33 2.80 -15.79 27.55
CA LYS A 33 1.89 -16.21 26.46
C LYS A 33 0.41 -15.98 26.80
N GLU A 34 0.05 -16.05 28.08
CA GLU A 34 -1.31 -15.78 28.56
C GLU A 34 -1.76 -14.34 28.27
N SER A 35 -0.84 -13.38 28.31
CA SER A 35 -1.17 -11.97 28.07
C SER A 35 -1.06 -11.57 26.60
N HIS A 36 -0.39 -12.37 25.76
CA HIS A 36 -0.17 -12.08 24.34
C HIS A 36 -1.47 -11.78 23.59
N ALA A 37 -2.52 -12.60 23.72
CA ALA A 37 -3.76 -12.41 22.97
C ALA A 37 -4.38 -11.02 23.20
N LYS A 38 -4.37 -10.55 24.45
CA LYS A 38 -4.90 -9.22 24.79
C LYS A 38 -4.01 -8.10 24.27
N LEU A 39 -2.69 -8.24 24.39
CA LEU A 39 -1.73 -7.22 23.95
C LEU A 39 -1.66 -7.11 22.41
N GLN A 40 -1.78 -8.23 21.71
CA GLN A 40 -1.90 -8.28 20.25
C GLN A 40 -3.17 -7.56 19.77
N ALA A 41 -4.30 -7.73 20.49
CA ALA A 41 -5.52 -7.01 20.19
C ALA A 41 -5.33 -5.49 20.34
N LEU A 42 -4.72 -5.03 21.43
CA LEU A 42 -4.43 -3.60 21.66
C LEU A 42 -3.53 -3.02 20.56
N TRP A 43 -2.46 -3.74 20.17
CA TRP A 43 -1.57 -3.32 19.09
C TRP A 43 -2.33 -3.12 17.77
N LEU A 44 -3.13 -4.10 17.38
CA LEU A 44 -3.86 -4.07 16.12
C LEU A 44 -4.94 -2.98 16.14
N GLU A 45 -5.68 -2.86 17.24
CA GLU A 45 -6.75 -1.90 17.39
C GLU A 45 -6.22 -0.46 17.39
N ALA A 46 -5.12 -0.19 18.11
CA ALA A 46 -4.47 1.11 18.11
C ALA A 46 -4.09 1.56 16.68
N HIS A 47 -3.43 0.68 15.93
CA HIS A 47 -3.08 0.98 14.54
C HIS A 47 -4.29 1.10 13.60
N TYR A 48 -5.39 0.38 13.85
CA TYR A 48 -6.63 0.60 13.10
C TYR A 48 -7.23 1.96 13.41
N GLN A 49 -7.30 2.36 14.68
CA GLN A 49 -7.87 3.65 15.05
C GLN A 49 -7.04 4.82 14.49
N GLU A 50 -5.71 4.74 14.52
CA GLU A 50 -4.86 5.74 13.86
C GLU A 50 -5.10 5.80 12.35
N ALA A 51 -5.23 4.64 11.69
CA ALA A 51 -5.50 4.57 10.27
C ALA A 51 -6.90 5.09 9.90
N GLU A 52 -7.91 4.81 10.73
CA GLU A 52 -9.29 5.30 10.54
C GLU A 52 -9.34 6.81 10.70
N LYS A 53 -8.68 7.35 11.73
CA LYS A 53 -8.57 8.79 11.98
C LYS A 53 -7.89 9.51 10.81
N LEU A 54 -6.81 8.95 10.28
CA LEU A 54 -6.10 9.52 9.13
C LEU A 54 -6.93 9.47 7.83
N ARG A 55 -7.75 8.43 7.67
CA ARG A 55 -8.59 8.23 6.47
C ARG A 55 -9.90 9.00 6.51
N GLY A 56 -10.39 9.33 7.70
CA GLY A 56 -11.72 9.93 7.90
C GLY A 56 -12.89 8.98 7.60
N ARG A 57 -12.65 7.67 7.50
CA ARG A 57 -13.68 6.64 7.23
C ARG A 57 -13.34 5.31 7.91
N PRO A 58 -14.35 4.46 8.20
CA PRO A 58 -14.13 3.13 8.75
C PRO A 58 -13.24 2.25 7.85
N LEU A 59 -12.40 1.43 8.47
CA LEU A 59 -11.45 0.58 7.77
C LEU A 59 -12.11 -0.71 7.26
N GLY A 60 -12.07 -0.91 5.94
CA GLY A 60 -12.50 -2.16 5.32
C GLY A 60 -11.50 -3.31 5.50
N PRO A 61 -11.87 -4.56 5.19
CA PRO A 61 -11.01 -5.73 5.36
C PRO A 61 -9.64 -5.61 4.68
N VAL A 62 -9.60 -5.03 3.48
CA VAL A 62 -8.35 -4.83 2.71
C VAL A 62 -7.45 -3.80 3.37
N ASP A 63 -8.02 -2.72 3.92
CA ASP A 63 -7.26 -1.69 4.61
C ASP A 63 -6.71 -2.24 5.94
N LYS A 64 -7.50 -3.01 6.70
CA LYS A 64 -7.02 -3.73 7.90
C LYS A 64 -5.87 -4.68 7.56
N TYR A 65 -5.93 -5.40 6.44
CA TYR A 65 -4.83 -6.22 5.96
C TYR A 65 -3.56 -5.39 5.67
N ARG A 66 -3.70 -4.24 5.01
CA ARG A 66 -2.57 -3.33 4.74
C ARG A 66 -1.92 -2.83 6.03
N VAL A 67 -2.73 -2.49 7.04
CA VAL A 67 -2.23 -2.07 8.37
C VAL A 67 -1.43 -3.19 9.03
N ARG A 68 -1.96 -4.42 9.11
CA ARG A 68 -1.23 -5.58 9.68
C ARG A 68 0.10 -5.85 8.98
N LYS A 69 0.13 -5.64 7.66
CA LYS A 69 1.34 -5.83 6.86
C LYS A 69 2.37 -4.72 7.09
N LYS A 70 1.92 -3.47 7.28
CA LYS A 70 2.79 -2.32 7.54
C LYS A 70 3.34 -2.34 8.97
N PHE A 71 2.53 -2.79 9.93
CA PHE A 71 2.85 -2.83 11.35
C PHE A 71 2.69 -4.26 11.89
N PRO A 72 3.64 -5.16 11.57
CA PRO A 72 3.60 -6.53 12.06
C PRO A 72 3.70 -6.57 13.59
N LEU A 73 3.17 -7.62 14.20
CA LEU A 73 3.23 -7.78 15.66
C LEU A 73 4.68 -7.93 16.14
N PRO A 74 5.08 -7.22 17.20
CA PRO A 74 6.45 -7.28 17.71
C PRO A 74 6.73 -8.63 18.38
N ARG A 75 8.01 -9.08 18.32
CA ARG A 75 8.47 -10.40 18.81
C ARG A 75 8.29 -10.60 20.32
N THR A 76 8.06 -9.53 21.05
CA THR A 76 7.80 -9.47 22.49
C THR A 76 6.42 -9.99 22.89
N ILE A 77 5.44 -9.94 21.96
CA ILE A 77 4.06 -10.40 22.15
C ILE A 77 3.65 -11.43 21.09
N TRP A 78 4.61 -11.95 20.31
CA TRP A 78 4.38 -12.90 19.22
C TRP A 78 5.63 -13.76 18.96
N ASP A 79 5.49 -15.09 18.94
CA ASP A 79 6.60 -16.06 18.86
C ASP A 79 7.33 -16.08 17.49
N GLY A 80 6.79 -15.41 16.49
CA GLY A 80 7.46 -15.15 15.21
C GLY A 80 7.17 -16.18 14.14
N GLU A 81 6.27 -17.14 14.38
CA GLU A 81 5.83 -18.10 13.37
C GLU A 81 5.13 -17.38 12.22
N GLN A 82 5.89 -17.10 11.16
CA GLN A 82 5.37 -16.58 9.91
C GLN A 82 4.83 -17.75 9.09
N LYS A 83 3.51 -17.83 8.95
CA LYS A 83 2.92 -18.69 7.92
C LYS A 83 3.28 -18.09 6.57
N THR A 84 4.19 -18.73 5.84
CA THR A 84 4.42 -18.36 4.45
C THR A 84 3.15 -18.64 3.66
N HIS A 85 2.50 -17.57 3.21
CA HIS A 85 1.30 -17.66 2.37
C HIS A 85 1.65 -17.88 0.89
N CYS A 86 2.93 -18.07 0.57
CA CYS A 86 3.36 -18.49 -0.75
C CYS A 86 3.37 -20.02 -0.85
N PHE A 87 2.92 -20.56 -1.99
CA PHE A 87 3.06 -21.98 -2.26
C PHE A 87 4.54 -22.42 -2.25
N LYS A 88 4.77 -23.71 -2.03
CA LYS A 88 6.10 -24.33 -2.14
C LYS A 88 6.73 -24.02 -3.50
N GLU A 89 8.06 -23.93 -3.54
CA GLU A 89 8.80 -23.54 -4.75
C GLU A 89 8.47 -24.46 -5.94
N ARG A 90 8.40 -25.78 -5.72
CA ARG A 90 7.99 -26.75 -6.75
C ARG A 90 6.61 -26.42 -7.36
N THR A 91 5.61 -26.17 -6.52
CA THR A 91 4.27 -25.79 -6.95
C THR A 91 4.26 -24.47 -7.71
N ARG A 92 5.05 -23.48 -7.25
CA ARG A 92 5.17 -22.18 -7.93
C ARG A 92 5.80 -22.31 -9.31
N HIS A 93 6.84 -23.12 -9.46
CA HIS A 93 7.44 -23.38 -10.77
C HIS A 93 6.44 -24.02 -11.72
N LEU A 94 5.75 -25.09 -11.31
CA LEU A 94 4.76 -25.76 -12.16
C LEU A 94 3.67 -24.80 -12.65
N LEU A 95 3.15 -23.94 -11.77
CA LEU A 95 2.15 -22.93 -12.16
C LEU A 95 2.71 -21.87 -13.13
N ARG A 96 4.00 -21.49 -13.01
CA ARG A 96 4.65 -20.55 -13.92
C ARG A 96 4.84 -21.15 -15.32
N GLU A 97 5.30 -22.39 -15.40
CA GLU A 97 5.48 -23.10 -16.68
C GLU A 97 4.15 -23.19 -17.45
N TRP A 98 3.09 -23.62 -16.76
CA TRP A 98 1.76 -23.69 -17.35
C TRP A 98 1.21 -22.34 -17.78
N TYR A 99 1.53 -21.28 -17.04
CA TYR A 99 1.09 -19.93 -17.37
C TYR A 99 1.68 -19.41 -18.68
N LEU A 100 2.91 -19.80 -19.01
CA LEU A 100 3.53 -19.43 -20.29
C LEU A 100 2.81 -20.09 -21.48
N GLN A 101 2.25 -21.28 -21.27
CA GLN A 101 1.50 -22.01 -22.30
C GLN A 101 0.07 -21.51 -22.44
N ASP A 102 -0.65 -21.35 -21.32
CA ASP A 102 -2.07 -20.97 -21.31
C ASP A 102 -2.40 -20.09 -20.09
N PRO A 103 -2.38 -18.74 -20.24
CA PRO A 103 -2.73 -17.81 -19.17
C PRO A 103 -4.20 -17.88 -18.73
N TYR A 104 -5.08 -18.55 -19.48
CA TYR A 104 -6.53 -18.60 -19.25
C TYR A 104 -7.05 -20.07 -19.26
N PRO A 105 -6.60 -20.91 -18.32
CA PRO A 105 -6.99 -22.31 -18.31
C PRO A 105 -8.50 -22.48 -18.10
N ASN A 106 -9.10 -23.38 -18.88
CA ASN A 106 -10.50 -23.77 -18.72
C ASN A 106 -10.75 -24.55 -17.40
N PRO A 107 -12.00 -24.77 -16.97
CA PRO A 107 -12.29 -25.45 -15.71
C PRO A 107 -11.69 -26.86 -15.58
N SER A 108 -11.59 -27.61 -16.70
CA SER A 108 -10.99 -28.95 -16.70
C SER A 108 -9.48 -28.89 -16.43
N LYS A 109 -8.76 -28.05 -17.18
CA LYS A 109 -7.31 -27.81 -16.98
C LYS A 109 -7.01 -27.29 -15.58
N LYS A 110 -7.87 -26.45 -14.99
CA LYS A 110 -7.72 -25.99 -13.60
C LYS A 110 -7.79 -27.15 -12.60
N ARG A 111 -8.64 -28.15 -12.86
CA ARG A 111 -8.78 -29.33 -11.99
C ARG A 111 -7.55 -30.24 -12.12
N GLU A 112 -7.04 -30.43 -13.33
CA GLU A 112 -5.79 -31.16 -13.58
C GLU A 112 -4.60 -30.48 -12.87
N LEU A 113 -4.48 -29.16 -13.02
CA LEU A 113 -3.47 -28.38 -12.31
C LEU A 113 -3.60 -28.49 -10.78
N ALA A 114 -4.82 -28.46 -10.26
CA ALA A 114 -5.08 -28.66 -8.84
C ALA A 114 -4.57 -30.02 -8.35
N GLN A 115 -4.85 -31.09 -9.10
CA GLN A 115 -4.36 -32.44 -8.81
C GLN A 115 -2.82 -32.50 -8.87
N ALA A 116 -2.20 -31.95 -9.91
CA ALA A 116 -0.74 -31.97 -10.09
C ALA A 116 0.01 -31.12 -9.05
N THR A 117 -0.61 -30.05 -8.55
CA THR A 117 0.01 -29.11 -7.60
C THR A 117 -0.30 -29.40 -6.13
N GLY A 118 -1.30 -30.25 -5.85
CA GLY A 118 -1.85 -30.47 -4.52
C GLY A 118 -2.60 -29.25 -3.97
N LEU A 119 -3.09 -28.37 -4.84
CA LEU A 119 -3.87 -27.17 -4.47
C LEU A 119 -5.36 -27.40 -4.75
N THR A 120 -6.22 -26.54 -4.21
CA THR A 120 -7.62 -26.54 -4.61
C THR A 120 -7.81 -25.84 -5.97
N PRO A 121 -8.83 -26.22 -6.77
CA PRO A 121 -9.13 -25.54 -8.03
C PRO A 121 -9.32 -24.02 -7.87
N THR A 122 -9.87 -23.59 -6.73
CA THR A 122 -10.01 -22.17 -6.36
C THR A 122 -8.66 -21.49 -6.14
N GLN A 123 -7.72 -22.13 -5.44
CA GLN A 123 -6.36 -21.60 -5.24
C GLN A 123 -5.62 -21.43 -6.57
N VAL A 124 -5.73 -22.42 -7.47
CA VAL A 124 -5.18 -22.34 -8.83
C VAL A 124 -5.83 -21.18 -9.59
N GLY A 125 -7.17 -21.11 -9.60
CA GLY A 125 -7.91 -20.03 -10.25
C GLY A 125 -7.51 -18.63 -9.76
N ASN A 126 -7.35 -18.47 -8.45
CA ASN A 126 -6.90 -17.23 -7.83
C ASN A 126 -5.44 -16.90 -8.19
N TRP A 127 -4.57 -17.90 -8.24
CA TRP A 127 -3.18 -17.70 -8.64
C TRP A 127 -3.09 -17.14 -10.06
N PHE A 128 -3.80 -17.73 -11.02
CA PHE A 128 -3.82 -17.26 -12.42
C PHE A 128 -4.42 -15.85 -12.54
N LYS A 129 -5.53 -15.59 -11.83
CA LYS A 129 -6.13 -14.24 -11.77
C LYS A 129 -5.15 -13.20 -11.24
N ASN A 130 -4.51 -13.49 -10.12
CA ASN A 130 -3.54 -12.59 -9.47
C ASN A 130 -2.29 -12.39 -10.33
N ARG A 131 -1.84 -13.44 -11.04
CA ARG A 131 -0.70 -13.34 -11.96
C ARG A 131 -1.00 -12.38 -13.11
N ARG A 132 -2.15 -12.52 -13.78
CA ARG A 132 -2.56 -11.60 -14.85
C ARG A 132 -2.72 -10.16 -14.36
N GLN A 133 -3.23 -9.96 -13.14
CA GLN A 133 -3.33 -8.62 -12.55
C GLN A 133 -1.95 -7.97 -12.35
N ARG A 134 -0.97 -8.74 -11.86
CA ARG A 134 0.41 -8.26 -11.70
C ARG A 134 1.06 -7.92 -13.04
N ASP A 135 0.86 -8.75 -14.06
CA ASP A 135 1.45 -8.52 -15.38
C ASP A 135 0.87 -7.23 -16.01
N ARG A 136 -0.44 -6.99 -15.87
CA ARG A 136 -1.05 -5.71 -16.28
C ARG A 136 -0.52 -4.51 -15.50
N ALA A 137 -0.38 -4.63 -14.18
CA ALA A 137 0.17 -3.56 -13.35
C ALA A 137 1.64 -3.24 -13.72
N ALA A 138 2.44 -4.27 -14.00
CA ALA A 138 3.81 -4.11 -14.47
C ALA A 138 3.85 -3.45 -15.87
N ALA A 139 2.99 -3.87 -16.81
CA ALA A 139 2.90 -3.25 -18.12
C ALA A 139 2.50 -1.76 -18.04
N ALA A 140 1.52 -1.42 -17.20
CA ALA A 140 1.12 -0.03 -16.97
C ALA A 140 2.25 0.83 -16.39
N LYS A 141 3.00 0.29 -15.41
CA LYS A 141 4.17 0.98 -14.83
C LYS A 141 5.27 1.22 -15.86
N ASN A 142 5.58 0.22 -16.70
CA ASN A 142 6.59 0.36 -17.75
C ASN A 142 6.19 1.42 -18.80
N ARG A 143 4.90 1.47 -19.19
CA ARG A 143 4.40 2.51 -20.11
C ARG A 143 4.56 3.92 -19.53
N LEU A 144 4.23 4.11 -18.25
CA LEU A 144 4.40 5.41 -17.58
C LEU A 144 5.87 5.82 -17.51
N GLN A 145 6.78 4.88 -17.21
CA GLN A 145 8.21 5.15 -17.17
C GLN A 145 8.76 5.52 -18.54
N GLN A 146 8.31 4.86 -19.61
CA GLN A 146 8.70 5.20 -20.98
C GLN A 146 8.21 6.61 -21.37
N GLN A 147 7.00 7.00 -20.97
CA GLN A 147 6.49 8.37 -21.19
C GLN A 147 7.29 9.44 -20.44
N VAL A 148 7.73 9.16 -19.22
CA VAL A 148 8.59 10.09 -18.46
C VAL A 148 9.97 10.24 -19.12
N LEU A 149 10.55 9.13 -19.61
CA LEU A 149 11.83 9.15 -20.31
C LEU A 149 11.73 9.89 -21.65
N THR A 150 10.65 9.68 -22.42
CA THR A 150 10.46 10.41 -23.68
C THR A 150 10.19 11.90 -23.44
N GLN A 151 9.37 12.28 -22.46
CA GLN A 151 9.16 13.70 -22.11
C GLN A 151 10.42 14.37 -21.56
N GLY A 152 11.26 13.65 -20.81
CA GLY A 152 12.58 14.13 -20.38
C GLY A 152 13.53 14.34 -21.56
N SER A 153 13.51 13.44 -22.55
CA SER A 153 14.29 13.56 -23.77
C SER A 153 13.84 14.73 -24.66
N VAL A 154 12.53 14.97 -24.77
CA VAL A 154 11.98 16.10 -25.54
C VAL A 154 12.32 17.44 -24.88
N ARG A 155 12.29 17.52 -23.54
CA ARG A 155 12.77 18.72 -22.80
C ARG A 155 14.27 18.95 -22.95
N SER A 156 15.07 17.89 -22.99
CA SER A 156 16.52 18.00 -23.19
C SER A 156 16.87 18.46 -24.61
N LEU A 157 16.12 18.04 -25.62
CA LEU A 157 16.32 18.49 -27.01
C LEU A 157 15.84 19.93 -27.23
N GLN A 158 14.80 20.38 -26.53
CA GLN A 158 14.36 21.79 -26.56
C GLN A 158 15.33 22.74 -25.84
N ALA A 159 16.08 22.26 -24.83
CA ALA A 159 17.07 23.08 -24.14
C ALA A 159 18.37 23.30 -24.96
N GLU A 160 18.65 22.42 -25.93
CA GLU A 160 19.82 22.53 -26.81
C GLU A 160 19.54 23.46 -28.03
N GLU A 161 18.28 23.70 -28.40
CA GLU A 161 17.92 24.68 -29.44
C GLU A 161 17.91 26.14 -28.96
N GLU A 162 17.89 26.41 -27.65
CA GLU A 162 17.83 27.78 -27.10
C GLU A 162 19.19 28.34 -26.63
N SER A 163 20.32 27.69 -26.95
CA SER A 163 21.67 28.12 -26.51
C SER A 163 22.59 28.64 -27.63
N GLY A 164 22.05 29.00 -28.80
CA GLY A 164 22.84 29.48 -29.95
C GLY A 164 22.31 30.77 -30.56
N GLY A 165 22.45 31.90 -29.87
CA GLY A 165 22.15 33.23 -30.43
C GLY A 165 22.50 34.37 -29.46
N GLU A 166 23.59 35.07 -29.77
CA GLU A 166 24.20 36.15 -28.97
C GLU A 166 23.35 37.41 -28.77
N ALA A 167 23.75 38.12 -27.70
CA ALA A 167 23.21 39.32 -27.12
C ALA A 167 23.21 40.58 -28.02
N VAL A 168 22.21 41.44 -27.79
CA VAL A 168 22.39 42.91 -27.72
C VAL A 168 21.37 43.49 -26.72
N GLY A 169 21.86 44.41 -25.88
CA GLY A 169 21.24 44.81 -24.63
C GLY A 169 20.13 45.85 -24.70
N ALA A 170 19.54 46.13 -23.54
CA ALA A 170 19.39 47.47 -22.97
C ALA A 170 18.58 47.38 -21.67
N ALA A 171 19.07 48.10 -20.66
CA ALA A 171 18.44 48.27 -19.36
C ALA A 171 17.07 48.97 -19.47
N SER A 172 16.10 48.54 -18.66
CA SER A 172 15.16 49.43 -17.99
C SER A 172 14.29 48.65 -17.00
N SER A 173 14.46 48.95 -15.71
CA SER A 173 13.41 48.76 -14.71
C SER A 173 12.23 49.67 -15.07
N PRO A 174 11.00 49.30 -14.68
CA PRO A 174 10.46 49.94 -13.48
C PRO A 174 9.66 48.99 -12.57
N ALA A 175 9.31 49.56 -11.43
CA ALA A 175 8.69 48.99 -10.25
C ALA A 175 7.18 48.68 -10.39
N VAL A 176 6.60 48.30 -9.24
CA VAL A 176 5.17 48.26 -8.84
C VAL A 176 4.31 47.14 -9.45
N SER A 177 3.38 46.46 -8.79
CA SER A 177 2.88 46.41 -7.41
C SER A 177 1.77 45.33 -7.35
N LEU A 178 1.58 44.74 -6.16
CA LEU A 178 0.33 44.27 -5.53
C LEU A 178 -0.70 43.39 -6.27
N SER A 179 -1.08 42.31 -5.55
CA SER A 179 -2.49 41.89 -5.30
C SER A 179 -3.22 41.22 -6.49
N SER A 180 -4.10 40.23 -6.36
CA SER A 180 -4.59 39.33 -5.32
C SER A 180 -5.53 38.31 -6.00
N LYS A 181 -6.01 37.36 -5.19
CA LYS A 181 -7.29 36.64 -5.30
C LYS A 181 -7.34 35.33 -6.08
N ALA A 182 -7.67 34.31 -5.28
CA ALA A 182 -8.44 33.14 -5.64
C ALA A 182 -9.70 33.49 -6.43
N ALA A 183 -10.04 32.63 -7.40
CA ALA A 183 -11.38 32.53 -7.95
C ALA A 183 -11.81 31.06 -7.89
N THR A 184 -12.69 30.80 -6.94
CA THR A 184 -13.63 29.68 -6.89
C THR A 184 -14.58 29.76 -8.08
N SER A 185 -14.71 28.70 -8.87
CA SER A 185 -15.84 28.55 -9.79
C SER A 185 -16.90 27.67 -9.14
N ALA A 186 -17.93 28.34 -8.64
CA ALA A 186 -19.24 27.75 -8.38
C ALA A 186 -19.96 27.55 -9.72
N ILE A 187 -20.60 26.40 -9.89
CA ILE A 187 -21.59 26.17 -10.95
C ILE A 187 -22.88 25.83 -10.23
N SER A 188 -23.85 26.74 -10.33
CA SER A 188 -25.16 26.62 -9.70
C SER A 188 -26.26 26.91 -10.72
N ILE A 189 -27.15 25.93 -10.84
CA ILE A 189 -28.59 25.97 -11.15
C ILE A 189 -29.05 26.40 -12.56
N THR A 190 -29.81 25.50 -13.22
CA THR A 190 -31.16 25.84 -13.71
C THR A 190 -32.10 24.64 -13.53
N SER A 191 -33.15 24.89 -12.75
CA SER A 191 -34.41 24.15 -12.62
C SER A 191 -35.30 24.30 -13.87
N SER A 192 -36.17 23.32 -14.16
CA SER A 192 -37.62 23.49 -14.41
C SER A 192 -38.30 22.20 -14.91
N ASP A 193 -39.08 21.62 -14.01
CA ASP A 193 -40.52 21.29 -14.09
C ASP A 193 -41.18 20.81 -15.40
N SER A 194 -41.72 19.58 -15.37
CA SER A 194 -43.14 19.24 -15.63
C SER A 194 -43.43 17.83 -15.14
#